data_AF-A0A936TC66-F1
#
_entry.id   AF-A0A936TC66-F1
#
_cell.length_a   1.000
_cell.length_b   1.000
_cell.length_c   1.000
_cell.angle_alpha   90.00
_cell.angle_beta   90.00
_cell.angle_gamma   90.00
#
_symmetry.space_group_name_H-M   'P 1'
#
loop_
_entity.id
_entity.type
_entity.pdbx_description
1 polymer ?
#
loop_
_entity_poly.entity_id
_entity_poly.type
_entity_poly.pdbx_seq_one_letter_code
_entity_poly.pdbx_strand_id
1 'polypeptide(L)'
;MEFIERTKKILESIKTGIYEKDAALSMAFLTAMAGESIFLLGPPGVAKSLISRRLTLVFKDSKHFEYLMSRYSTPEEIFGPISISKLKNEDKYERNIEGYLPKSDVVFLDEIWKAGPSIQNTLLTVINEKKFRNGNQEVSIPLKLLISASNELPAKDQGLEALWDRFLVRIYVDNIESIKSFQKMILDTQNIYDNNIVDESIKINNDEYNTFRQQINDIQVEDVVINVILLLKEKIQLHNAILHQNNNQLNIIYVSDRKWRKIVNLLRTSAFLNGRNIVNLMDCFLIPYCLWETTEQLDILFSLLKDVVEKSSYSQLLNIGALEEAIQNLKDDVKLILEFGIATMSIKH
;
A
#
# COMPACT_ATOMS: atom_id res chain seq x y z
N MET A 1 9.89 -0.59 -23.25
CA MET A 1 10.33 -1.96 -22.85
C MET A 1 11.28 -1.91 -21.66
N GLU A 2 12.26 -0.99 -21.63
CA GLU A 2 13.26 -0.89 -20.56
C GLU A 2 12.67 -0.68 -19.14
N PHE A 3 11.63 0.14 -18.98
CA PHE A 3 11.04 0.43 -17.67
C PHE A 3 10.34 -0.79 -17.03
N ILE A 4 9.55 -1.55 -17.80
CA ILE A 4 8.82 -2.73 -17.27
C ILE A 4 9.81 -3.79 -16.81
N GLU A 5 10.84 -4.04 -17.61
CA GLU A 5 11.89 -5.00 -17.27
C GLU A 5 12.65 -4.56 -16.01
N ARG A 6 12.93 -3.26 -15.88
CA ARG A 6 13.51 -2.68 -14.66
C ARG A 6 12.60 -2.87 -13.45
N THR A 7 11.30 -2.59 -13.55
CA THR A 7 10.33 -2.80 -12.46
C THR A 7 10.27 -4.27 -12.03
N LYS A 8 10.29 -5.20 -12.99
CA LYS A 8 10.34 -6.64 -12.71
C LYS A 8 11.60 -7.03 -11.95
N LYS A 9 12.78 -6.58 -12.41
CA LYS A 9 14.05 -6.82 -11.72
C LYS A 9 14.05 -6.27 -10.29
N ILE A 10 13.52 -5.06 -10.09
CA ILE A 10 13.36 -4.49 -8.74
C ILE A 10 12.48 -5.39 -7.86
N LEU A 11 11.32 -5.82 -8.37
CA LEU A 11 10.39 -6.68 -7.64
C LEU A 11 11.02 -8.04 -7.27
N GLU A 12 11.74 -8.68 -8.20
CA GLU A 12 12.46 -9.93 -7.96
C GLU A 12 13.55 -9.78 -6.89
N SER A 13 14.34 -8.70 -6.98
CA SER A 13 15.33 -8.37 -5.96
C SER A 13 14.70 -8.22 -4.58
N ILE A 14 13.65 -7.39 -4.44
CA ILE A 14 13.08 -7.13 -3.10
C ILE A 14 12.35 -8.34 -2.50
N LYS A 15 11.89 -9.30 -3.33
CA LYS A 15 11.29 -10.58 -2.88
C LYS A 15 12.32 -11.60 -2.39
N THR A 16 13.59 -11.45 -2.76
CA THR A 16 14.64 -12.41 -2.41
C THR A 16 14.79 -12.54 -0.88
N GLY A 17 14.66 -13.77 -0.37
CA GLY A 17 14.72 -14.09 1.07
C GLY A 17 13.43 -13.82 1.85
N ILE A 18 12.31 -13.52 1.15
CA ILE A 18 11.00 -13.33 1.76
C ILE A 18 10.04 -14.40 1.24
N TYR A 19 9.40 -15.09 2.18
CA TYR A 19 8.59 -16.27 1.88
C TYR A 19 7.11 -15.98 2.09
N GLU A 20 6.28 -16.20 1.06
CA GLU A 20 4.82 -16.05 1.12
C GLU A 20 4.33 -14.64 1.52
N LYS A 21 5.14 -13.60 1.26
CA LYS A 21 4.76 -12.18 1.43
C LYS A 21 4.85 -11.38 0.13
N ASP A 22 4.94 -12.10 -0.96
CA ASP A 22 5.02 -11.66 -2.32
C ASP A 22 3.92 -10.65 -2.73
N ALA A 23 2.66 -10.96 -2.41
CA ALA A 23 1.53 -10.06 -2.65
C ALA A 23 1.63 -8.77 -1.82
N ALA A 24 2.05 -8.87 -0.55
CA ALA A 24 2.21 -7.73 0.34
C ALA A 24 3.33 -6.78 -0.15
N LEU A 25 4.47 -7.33 -0.59
CA LEU A 25 5.56 -6.56 -1.20
C LEU A 25 5.13 -5.88 -2.50
N SER A 26 4.47 -6.62 -3.39
CA SER A 26 4.06 -6.09 -4.69
C SER A 26 3.05 -4.95 -4.53
N MET A 27 2.08 -5.11 -3.63
CA MET A 27 1.12 -4.06 -3.29
C MET A 27 1.76 -2.87 -2.58
N ALA A 28 2.72 -3.11 -1.69
CA ALA A 28 3.44 -2.03 -1.00
C ALA A 28 4.32 -1.24 -2.00
N PHE A 29 4.95 -1.92 -2.96
CA PHE A 29 5.67 -1.29 -4.07
C PHE A 29 4.72 -0.46 -4.95
N LEU A 30 3.59 -1.03 -5.38
CA LEU A 30 2.55 -0.30 -6.11
C LEU A 30 2.08 0.94 -5.34
N THR A 31 1.85 0.81 -4.04
CA THR A 31 1.44 1.92 -3.17
C THR A 31 2.51 3.01 -3.08
N ALA A 32 3.80 2.63 -3.04
CA ALA A 32 4.92 3.56 -3.03
C ALA A 32 5.00 4.36 -4.34
N MET A 33 4.79 3.69 -5.47
CA MET A 33 4.75 4.33 -6.79
C MET A 33 3.55 5.26 -6.93
N ALA A 34 2.41 4.91 -6.34
CA ALA A 34 1.22 5.77 -6.28
C ALA A 34 1.37 6.95 -5.30
N GLY A 35 2.38 6.94 -4.41
CA GLY A 35 2.58 7.98 -3.40
C GLY A 35 1.63 7.91 -2.19
N GLU A 36 0.96 6.77 -2.04
CA GLU A 36 -0.10 6.55 -1.07
C GLU A 36 0.43 5.81 0.17
N SER A 37 -0.45 5.49 1.11
CA SER A 37 -0.13 4.78 2.35
C SER A 37 -0.75 3.39 2.37
N ILE A 38 -0.06 2.47 3.03
CA ILE A 38 -0.47 1.08 3.20
C ILE A 38 -0.51 0.70 4.68
N PHE A 39 -1.49 -0.11 5.05
CA PHE A 39 -1.59 -0.74 6.36
C PHE A 39 -1.41 -2.26 6.25
N LEU A 40 -0.59 -2.82 7.14
CA LEU A 40 -0.32 -4.25 7.27
C LEU A 40 -0.93 -4.78 8.58
N LEU A 41 -2.02 -5.54 8.46
CA LEU A 41 -2.61 -6.29 9.57
C LEU A 41 -1.97 -7.67 9.64
N GLY A 42 -1.64 -8.17 10.82
CA GLY A 42 -1.19 -9.56 10.97
C GLY A 42 -0.51 -9.79 12.30
N PRO A 43 -0.25 -11.04 12.71
CA PRO A 43 0.40 -11.34 13.98
C PRO A 43 1.84 -10.81 14.06
N PRO A 44 2.44 -10.71 15.26
CA PRO A 44 3.84 -10.35 15.40
C PRO A 44 4.74 -11.42 14.76
N GLY A 45 5.86 -11.02 14.17
CA GLY A 45 6.84 -11.95 13.57
C GLY A 45 6.63 -12.28 12.09
N VAL A 46 5.58 -11.78 11.43
CA VAL A 46 5.29 -12.05 10.00
C VAL A 46 6.04 -11.16 9.00
N ALA A 47 7.24 -10.70 9.36
CA ALA A 47 8.13 -9.90 8.51
C ALA A 47 7.58 -8.53 8.02
N LYS A 48 6.62 -7.91 8.74
CA LYS A 48 6.05 -6.59 8.39
C LYS A 48 7.11 -5.48 8.29
N SER A 49 8.02 -5.42 9.27
CA SER A 49 9.14 -4.45 9.27
C SER A 49 10.13 -4.70 8.14
N LEU A 50 10.36 -5.97 7.77
CA LEU A 50 11.24 -6.34 6.68
C LEU A 50 10.69 -5.86 5.32
N ILE A 51 9.37 -5.96 5.10
CA ILE A 51 8.72 -5.42 3.89
C ILE A 51 9.05 -3.92 3.73
N SER A 52 8.96 -3.14 4.82
CA SER A 52 9.32 -1.72 4.78
C SER A 52 10.78 -1.51 4.42
N ARG A 53 11.68 -2.22 5.08
CA ARG A 53 13.13 -2.11 4.82
C ARG A 53 13.49 -2.49 3.39
N ARG A 54 12.79 -3.44 2.76
CA ARG A 54 13.04 -3.77 1.35
C ARG A 54 12.60 -2.65 0.40
N LEU A 55 11.56 -1.91 0.75
CA LEU A 55 11.06 -0.82 -0.11
C LEU A 55 11.94 0.43 -0.07
N THR A 56 12.78 0.60 0.95
CA THR A 56 13.79 1.69 0.95
C THR A 56 14.85 1.44 -0.13
N LEU A 57 15.20 0.18 -0.39
CA LEU A 57 16.21 -0.22 -1.37
C LEU A 57 15.80 0.08 -2.82
N VAL A 58 14.50 0.27 -3.07
CA VAL A 58 13.94 0.61 -4.39
C VAL A 58 14.37 2.01 -4.84
N PHE A 59 14.50 2.95 -3.90
CA PHE A 59 14.73 4.35 -4.19
C PHE A 59 16.18 4.73 -3.91
N LYS A 60 16.77 5.47 -4.85
CA LYS A 60 18.14 5.97 -4.70
C LYS A 60 18.21 7.04 -3.60
N ASP A 61 19.25 6.98 -2.77
CA ASP A 61 19.53 7.91 -1.67
C ASP A 61 18.33 8.13 -0.72
N SER A 62 17.51 7.10 -0.54
CA SER A 62 16.26 7.22 0.22
C SER A 62 16.50 7.24 1.72
N LYS A 63 15.80 8.12 2.43
CA LYS A 63 15.82 8.19 3.89
C LYS A 63 14.70 7.33 4.46
N HIS A 64 15.08 6.39 5.33
CA HIS A 64 14.15 5.52 6.04
C HIS A 64 13.97 5.97 7.49
N PHE A 65 12.72 5.97 7.95
CA PHE A 65 12.40 6.14 9.37
C PHE A 65 11.54 4.98 9.86
N GLU A 66 11.97 4.37 10.96
CA GLU A 66 11.30 3.23 11.59
C GLU A 66 11.03 3.55 13.05
N TYR A 67 9.79 3.34 13.51
CA TYR A 67 9.45 3.55 14.91
C TYR A 67 8.33 2.62 15.38
N LEU A 68 8.51 2.03 16.57
CA LEU A 68 7.52 1.20 17.25
C LEU A 68 6.70 2.08 18.20
N MET A 69 5.41 2.21 17.93
CA MET A 69 4.52 3.04 18.74
C MET A 69 4.17 2.37 20.07
N SER A 70 4.15 3.18 21.11
CA SER A 70 3.67 2.82 22.44
C SER A 70 2.72 3.89 22.96
N ARG A 71 1.99 3.58 24.02
CA ARG A 71 1.12 4.54 24.70
C ARG A 71 1.87 5.73 25.31
N TYR A 72 3.19 5.63 25.44
CA TYR A 72 4.07 6.66 25.99
C TYR A 72 4.85 7.40 24.91
N SER A 73 4.71 7.01 23.64
CA SER A 73 5.44 7.64 22.55
C SER A 73 5.07 9.11 22.44
N THR A 74 6.10 9.93 22.28
CA THR A 74 5.99 11.39 22.27
C THR A 74 6.22 11.93 20.85
N PRO A 75 5.61 13.07 20.49
CA PRO A 75 5.87 13.71 19.20
C PRO A 75 7.36 14.00 18.93
N GLU A 76 8.20 14.14 19.95
CA GLU A 76 9.65 14.38 19.80
C GLU A 76 10.42 13.20 19.24
N GLU A 77 10.00 11.97 19.57
CA GLU A 77 10.63 10.77 19.05
C GLU A 77 10.28 10.51 17.57
N ILE A 78 9.12 11.00 17.11
CA ILE A 78 8.64 10.79 15.74
C ILE A 78 8.98 11.97 14.83
N PHE A 79 8.77 13.19 15.29
CA PHE A 79 8.90 14.42 14.49
C PHE A 79 10.14 15.24 14.86
N GLY A 80 10.98 14.73 15.75
CA GLY A 80 12.23 15.36 16.18
C GLY A 80 12.07 16.26 17.41
N PRO A 81 13.12 16.37 18.25
CA PRO A 81 13.09 17.15 19.48
C PRO A 81 13.05 18.65 19.20
N ILE A 82 12.56 19.41 20.19
CA ILE A 82 12.56 20.88 20.12
C ILE A 82 14.01 21.37 20.18
N SER A 83 14.35 22.31 19.31
CA SER A 83 15.66 22.94 19.31
C SER A 83 15.76 23.93 20.47
N ILE A 84 16.49 23.55 21.53
CA ILE A 84 16.72 24.40 22.70
C ILE A 84 17.47 25.68 22.31
N SER A 85 18.40 25.60 21.35
CA SER A 85 19.17 26.75 20.89
C SER A 85 18.29 27.78 20.19
N LYS A 86 17.39 27.34 19.30
CA LYS A 86 16.44 28.26 18.61
C LYS A 86 15.40 28.83 19.57
N LEU A 87 14.93 28.03 20.53
CA LEU A 87 14.00 28.52 21.54
C LEU A 87 14.67 29.57 22.44
N LYS A 88 15.91 29.34 22.87
CA LYS A 88 16.63 30.23 23.80
C LYS A 88 17.18 31.49 23.14
N ASN A 89 17.64 31.40 21.88
CA ASN A 89 18.36 32.48 21.23
C ASN A 89 17.51 33.27 20.22
N GLU A 90 16.44 32.65 19.69
CA GLU A 90 15.61 33.24 18.62
C GLU A 90 14.12 33.30 18.98
N ASP A 91 13.72 32.86 20.20
CA ASP A 91 12.32 32.71 20.63
C ASP A 91 11.45 31.90 19.64
N LYS A 92 12.07 30.95 18.92
CA LYS A 92 11.41 30.11 17.91
C LYS A 92 11.16 28.70 18.43
N TYR A 93 9.90 28.29 18.41
CA TYR A 93 9.48 26.93 18.70
C TYR A 93 9.64 26.04 17.45
N GLU A 94 10.86 25.62 17.14
CA GLU A 94 11.20 24.78 16.00
C GLU A 94 11.82 23.45 16.44
N ARG A 95 11.47 22.36 15.74
CA ARG A 95 12.00 21.01 15.92
C ARG A 95 13.20 20.74 15.01
N ASN A 96 14.14 19.96 15.52
CA ASN A 96 15.19 19.36 14.71
C ASN A 96 14.65 18.10 14.01
N ILE A 97 14.29 18.24 12.75
CA ILE A 97 13.59 17.20 11.97
C ILE A 97 14.54 16.28 11.19
N GLU A 98 15.86 16.49 11.26
CA GLU A 98 16.83 15.65 10.54
C GLU A 98 16.92 14.25 11.16
N GLY A 99 16.81 13.22 10.33
CA GLY A 99 16.75 11.82 10.77
C GLY A 99 15.36 11.36 11.26
N TYR A 100 14.34 12.23 11.20
CA TYR A 100 12.99 11.93 11.65
C TYR A 100 12.00 11.84 10.48
N LEU A 101 10.75 11.51 10.81
CA LEU A 101 9.66 11.34 9.84
C LEU A 101 9.54 12.50 8.83
N PRO A 102 9.60 13.80 9.21
CA PRO A 102 9.38 14.90 8.26
C PRO A 102 10.43 15.01 7.14
N LYS A 103 11.57 14.32 7.24
CA LYS A 103 12.64 14.30 6.24
C LYS A 103 12.84 12.94 5.57
N SER A 104 11.93 11.99 5.77
CA SER A 104 12.06 10.61 5.31
C SER A 104 11.21 10.33 4.06
N ASP A 105 11.76 9.51 3.15
CA ASP A 105 11.09 9.05 1.93
C ASP A 105 10.14 7.88 2.21
N VAL A 106 10.61 6.95 3.06
CA VAL A 106 9.88 5.73 3.44
C VAL A 106 9.80 5.67 4.95
N VAL A 107 8.58 5.51 5.47
CA VAL A 107 8.27 5.56 6.90
C VAL A 107 7.56 4.28 7.31
N PHE A 108 8.06 3.60 8.33
CA PHE A 108 7.42 2.46 8.99
C PHE A 108 7.01 2.82 10.41
N LEU A 109 5.71 2.70 10.69
CA LEU A 109 5.15 2.89 12.03
C LEU A 109 4.50 1.58 12.49
N ASP A 110 5.14 0.88 13.41
CA ASP A 110 4.57 -0.34 13.99
C ASP A 110 3.67 0.00 15.18
N GLU A 111 2.69 -0.87 15.44
CA GLU A 111 1.70 -0.70 16.52
C GLU A 111 0.96 0.65 16.50
N ILE A 112 0.59 1.12 15.30
CA ILE A 112 0.08 2.48 15.06
C ILE A 112 -1.12 2.88 15.95
N TRP A 113 -1.95 1.93 16.36
CA TRP A 113 -3.10 2.17 17.23
C TRP A 113 -2.76 2.53 18.67
N LYS A 114 -1.49 2.34 19.09
CA LYS A 114 -1.01 2.73 20.41
C LYS A 114 -0.54 4.19 20.47
N ALA A 115 -0.48 4.89 19.32
CA ALA A 115 -0.04 6.27 19.26
C ALA A 115 -1.01 7.21 20.00
N GLY A 116 -0.49 8.21 20.71
CA GLY A 116 -1.31 9.22 21.38
C GLY A 116 -2.00 10.19 20.40
N PRO A 117 -3.06 10.91 20.83
CA PRO A 117 -3.83 11.80 19.95
C PRO A 117 -3.01 12.90 19.26
N SER A 118 -1.95 13.40 19.91
CA SER A 118 -1.06 14.42 19.34
C SER A 118 -0.29 13.92 18.12
N ILE A 119 0.18 12.66 18.18
CA ILE A 119 0.86 11.99 17.07
C ILE A 119 -0.16 11.72 15.95
N GLN A 120 -1.33 11.16 16.28
CA GLN A 120 -2.37 10.84 15.31
C GLN A 120 -2.80 12.06 14.48
N ASN A 121 -3.10 13.19 15.14
CA ASN A 121 -3.51 14.42 14.46
C ASN A 121 -2.43 14.95 13.51
N THR A 122 -1.16 14.87 13.93
CA THR A 122 -0.04 15.27 13.08
C THR A 122 0.11 14.33 11.88
N LEU A 123 -0.05 13.02 12.09
CA LEU A 123 -0.01 12.02 11.01
C LEU A 123 -1.13 12.21 9.99
N LEU A 124 -2.32 12.67 10.38
CA LEU A 124 -3.40 13.00 9.44
C LEU A 124 -2.97 14.07 8.43
N THR A 125 -2.28 15.12 8.89
CA THR A 125 -1.75 16.18 8.01
C THR A 125 -0.60 15.65 7.15
N VAL A 126 0.33 14.90 7.74
CA VAL A 126 1.46 14.27 7.03
C VAL A 126 0.97 13.39 5.88
N ILE A 127 0.00 12.50 6.12
CA ILE A 127 -0.45 11.52 5.12
C ILE A 127 -1.22 12.20 3.99
N ASN A 128 -2.05 13.20 4.31
CA ASN A 128 -2.92 13.84 3.33
C ASN A 128 -2.27 14.96 2.53
N GLU A 129 -1.52 15.82 3.21
CA GLU A 129 -0.98 17.04 2.63
C GLU A 129 0.50 16.89 2.30
N LYS A 130 1.16 15.84 2.81
CA LYS A 130 2.62 15.64 2.69
C LYS A 130 3.37 16.89 3.17
N LYS A 131 2.86 17.47 4.26
CA LYS A 131 3.37 18.68 4.91
C LYS A 131 3.47 18.47 6.41
N PHE A 132 4.44 19.14 7.01
CA PHE A 132 4.66 19.19 8.44
C PHE A 132 4.78 20.64 8.90
N ARG A 133 4.02 21.03 9.92
CA ARG A 133 4.12 22.35 10.52
C ARG A 133 5.23 22.36 11.58
N ASN A 134 6.35 23.00 11.27
CA ASN A 134 7.46 23.18 12.18
C ASN A 134 7.44 24.60 12.75
N GLY A 135 6.79 24.77 13.90
CA GLY A 135 6.53 26.09 14.48
C GLY A 135 5.62 26.93 13.57
N ASN A 136 6.20 28.01 13.00
CA ASN A 136 5.49 28.92 12.09
C ASN A 136 5.72 28.61 10.61
N GLN A 137 6.52 27.60 10.28
CA GLN A 137 6.83 27.22 8.91
C GLN A 137 6.13 25.93 8.52
N GLU A 138 5.67 25.86 7.27
CA GLU A 138 5.25 24.60 6.65
C GLU A 138 6.42 24.01 5.86
N VAL A 139 6.75 22.75 6.15
CA VAL A 139 7.80 21.99 5.47
C VAL A 139 7.15 20.89 4.65
N SER A 140 7.48 20.79 3.36
CA SER A 140 7.05 19.66 2.54
C SER A 140 7.85 18.40 2.89
N ILE A 141 7.15 17.28 3.00
CA ILE A 141 7.70 15.97 3.36
C ILE A 141 7.89 15.18 2.06
N PRO A 142 9.09 14.64 1.78
CA PRO A 142 9.38 13.85 0.57
C PRO A 142 8.79 12.43 0.62
N LEU A 143 7.71 12.22 1.38
CA LEU A 143 7.16 10.92 1.72
C LEU A 143 6.57 10.21 0.49
N LYS A 144 7.31 9.22 -0.01
CA LYS A 144 6.93 8.32 -1.12
C LYS A 144 6.03 7.20 -0.61
N LEU A 145 6.31 6.64 0.56
CA LEU A 145 5.55 5.55 1.15
C LEU A 145 5.46 5.69 2.67
N LEU A 146 4.24 5.54 3.20
CA LEU A 146 4.03 5.33 4.63
C LEU A 146 3.38 3.97 4.83
N ILE A 147 4.08 3.12 5.57
CA ILE A 147 3.63 1.80 5.97
C ILE A 147 3.32 1.87 7.45
N SER A 148 2.11 1.45 7.82
CA SER A 148 1.79 1.21 9.22
C SER A 148 1.41 -0.23 9.44
N ALA A 149 1.74 -0.75 10.61
CA ALA A 149 1.46 -2.12 10.98
C ALA A 149 0.76 -2.18 12.33
N SER A 150 -0.06 -3.21 12.52
CA SER A 150 -0.56 -3.60 13.84
C SER A 150 -1.02 -5.05 13.81
N ASN A 151 -1.13 -5.63 15.00
CA ASN A 151 -1.71 -6.96 15.19
C ASN A 151 -3.24 -6.90 15.39
N GLU A 152 -3.81 -5.71 15.59
CA GLU A 152 -5.22 -5.49 15.82
C GLU A 152 -5.81 -4.42 14.87
N LEU A 153 -7.13 -4.43 14.75
CA LEU A 153 -7.88 -3.35 14.11
C LEU A 153 -8.08 -2.20 15.13
N PRO A 154 -8.28 -0.96 14.67
CA PRO A 154 -8.49 0.16 15.57
C PRO A 154 -9.73 -0.08 16.45
N ALA A 155 -9.59 0.16 17.75
CA ALA A 155 -10.73 0.11 18.65
C ALA A 155 -11.73 1.22 18.31
N LYS A 156 -13.02 0.88 18.34
CA LYS A 156 -14.10 1.86 18.14
C LYS A 156 -14.04 2.94 19.21
N ASP A 157 -14.38 4.17 18.83
CA ASP A 157 -14.51 5.35 19.72
C ASP A 157 -13.19 5.96 20.23
N GLN A 158 -12.04 5.57 19.66
CA GLN A 158 -10.74 6.18 20.00
C GLN A 158 -10.31 7.29 19.04
N GLY A 159 -11.14 7.66 18.06
CA GLY A 159 -10.82 8.65 17.03
C GLY A 159 -9.81 8.13 15.98
N LEU A 160 -9.52 6.83 16.01
CA LEU A 160 -8.60 6.15 15.10
C LEU A 160 -9.20 5.93 13.71
N GLU A 161 -10.51 6.06 13.56
CA GLU A 161 -11.25 5.87 12.32
C GLU A 161 -10.78 6.86 11.24
N ALA A 162 -10.47 8.10 11.65
CA ALA A 162 -9.94 9.12 10.75
C ALA A 162 -8.59 8.72 10.16
N LEU A 163 -7.71 8.13 10.97
CA LEU A 163 -6.40 7.64 10.53
C LEU A 163 -6.54 6.36 9.71
N TRP A 164 -7.46 5.47 10.10
CA TRP A 164 -7.78 4.26 9.36
C TRP A 164 -8.22 4.54 7.92
N ASP A 165 -9.10 5.52 7.70
CA ASP A 165 -9.50 5.96 6.35
C ASP A 165 -8.34 6.55 5.53
N ARG A 166 -7.26 7.02 6.18
CA ARG A 166 -6.09 7.55 5.48
C ARG A 166 -5.19 6.48 4.89
N PHE A 167 -5.27 5.24 5.35
CA PHE A 167 -4.58 4.11 4.72
C PHE A 167 -5.40 3.64 3.53
N LEU A 168 -4.91 3.98 2.33
CA LEU A 168 -5.59 3.62 1.08
C LEU A 168 -5.60 2.12 0.90
N VAL A 169 -4.44 1.48 1.00
CA VAL A 169 -4.27 0.03 0.79
C VAL A 169 -4.17 -0.65 2.14
N ARG A 170 -4.88 -1.77 2.30
CA ARG A 170 -4.90 -2.55 3.54
C ARG A 170 -4.69 -4.03 3.18
N ILE A 171 -3.72 -4.66 3.84
CA ILE A 171 -3.34 -6.05 3.55
C ILE A 171 -3.26 -6.83 4.85
N TYR A 172 -3.87 -8.01 4.85
CA TYR A 172 -3.65 -9.01 5.88
C TYR A 172 -2.42 -9.86 5.51
N VAL A 173 -1.49 -9.97 6.46
CA VAL A 173 -0.21 -10.66 6.33
C VAL A 173 -0.17 -11.75 7.38
N ASP A 174 -0.36 -13.01 6.97
CA ASP A 174 -0.31 -14.15 7.89
C ASP A 174 1.10 -14.74 8.02
N ASN A 175 1.25 -15.83 8.74
CA ASN A 175 2.43 -16.67 8.82
C ASN A 175 2.71 -17.38 7.49
N ILE A 176 3.77 -18.19 7.46
CA ILE A 176 4.05 -19.07 6.34
C ILE A 176 3.20 -20.34 6.51
N GLU A 177 2.42 -20.66 5.50
CA GLU A 177 1.55 -21.85 5.49
C GLU A 177 2.24 -23.05 4.84
N SER A 178 3.01 -22.85 3.76
CA SER A 178 3.65 -23.96 3.06
C SER A 178 4.84 -24.49 3.83
N ILE A 179 4.82 -25.80 4.09
CA ILE A 179 5.95 -26.54 4.67
C ILE A 179 7.22 -26.33 3.83
N LYS A 180 7.11 -26.25 2.50
CA LYS A 180 8.26 -26.05 1.61
C LYS A 180 8.88 -24.67 1.80
N SER A 181 8.05 -23.63 1.88
CA SER A 181 8.50 -22.25 2.12
C SER A 181 9.12 -22.12 3.50
N PHE A 182 8.50 -22.76 4.51
CA PHE A 182 9.02 -22.78 5.87
C PHE A 182 10.38 -23.48 5.94
N GLN A 183 10.53 -24.65 5.29
CA GLN A 183 11.81 -25.35 5.18
C GLN A 183 12.89 -24.50 4.51
N LYS A 184 12.56 -23.81 3.41
CA LYS A 184 13.50 -22.88 2.78
C LYS A 184 13.90 -21.76 3.72
N MET A 185 12.94 -21.16 4.43
CA MET A 185 13.19 -20.07 5.37
C MET A 185 14.13 -20.47 6.51
N ILE A 186 13.90 -21.62 7.15
CA ILE A 186 14.74 -22.06 8.29
C ILE A 186 16.15 -22.49 7.86
N LEU A 187 16.31 -22.90 6.59
CA LEU A 187 17.59 -23.30 6.03
C LEU A 187 18.33 -22.14 5.35
N ASP A 188 17.67 -21.00 5.18
CA ASP A 188 18.27 -19.83 4.53
C ASP A 188 19.30 -19.18 5.46
N THR A 189 20.55 -19.16 5.02
CA THR A 189 21.67 -18.54 5.73
C THR A 189 21.98 -17.14 5.20
N GLN A 190 21.21 -16.65 4.20
CA GLN A 190 21.43 -15.32 3.65
C GLN A 190 21.13 -14.24 4.68
N ASN A 191 21.92 -13.17 4.66
CA ASN A 191 21.65 -12.02 5.47
C ASN A 191 20.46 -11.26 4.89
N ILE A 192 19.28 -11.46 5.49
CA ILE A 192 18.01 -10.85 5.06
C ILE A 192 18.05 -9.31 5.19
N TYR A 193 19.03 -8.76 5.93
CA TYR A 193 19.27 -7.32 6.13
C TYR A 193 20.38 -6.76 5.23
N ASP A 194 20.86 -7.51 4.24
CA ASP A 194 21.79 -6.97 3.25
C ASP A 194 21.09 -5.88 2.40
N ASN A 195 21.75 -4.73 2.29
CA ASN A 195 21.25 -3.60 1.51
C ASN A 195 21.63 -3.70 0.02
N ASN A 196 22.50 -4.64 -0.35
CA ASN A 196 23.00 -4.82 -1.73
C ASN A 196 22.11 -5.72 -2.60
N ILE A 197 20.86 -5.94 -2.20
CA ILE A 197 19.95 -6.86 -2.90
C ILE A 197 19.37 -6.22 -4.18
N VAL A 198 19.32 -4.88 -4.23
CA VAL A 198 18.88 -4.11 -5.40
C VAL A 198 20.10 -3.39 -5.99
N ASP A 199 20.40 -3.67 -7.26
CA ASP A 199 21.50 -3.03 -7.99
C ASP A 199 21.27 -1.50 -8.11
N GLU A 200 22.32 -0.70 -7.86
CA GLU A 200 22.27 0.76 -7.95
C GLU A 200 21.80 1.28 -9.31
N SER A 201 22.07 0.53 -10.39
CA SER A 201 21.68 0.89 -11.76
C SER A 201 20.16 0.83 -12.00
N ILE A 202 19.42 0.04 -11.19
CA ILE A 202 17.97 -0.11 -11.33
C ILE A 202 17.18 0.71 -10.30
N LYS A 203 17.83 1.29 -9.27
CA LYS A 203 17.14 2.11 -8.26
C LYS A 203 16.50 3.35 -8.85
N ILE A 204 15.31 3.71 -8.39
CA ILE A 204 14.53 4.85 -8.90
C ILE A 204 15.02 6.13 -8.23
N ASN A 205 15.43 7.12 -9.03
CA ASN A 205 15.80 8.44 -8.52
C ASN A 205 14.59 9.38 -8.37
N ASN A 206 14.78 10.53 -7.74
CA ASN A 206 13.69 11.47 -7.45
C ASN A 206 13.09 12.12 -8.71
N ASP A 207 13.91 12.43 -9.71
CA ASP A 207 13.45 13.08 -10.94
C ASP A 207 12.62 12.10 -11.79
N GLU A 208 13.07 10.85 -11.88
CA GLU A 208 12.32 9.73 -12.47
C GLU A 208 11.00 9.54 -11.75
N TYR A 209 11.01 9.48 -10.41
CA TYR A 209 9.80 9.30 -9.61
C TYR A 209 8.76 10.42 -9.86
N ASN A 210 9.21 11.67 -9.95
CA ASN A 210 8.33 12.80 -10.27
C ASN A 210 7.78 12.72 -11.71
N THR A 211 8.61 12.28 -12.66
CA THR A 211 8.20 12.05 -14.05
C THR A 211 7.14 10.94 -14.14
N PHE A 212 7.34 9.82 -13.43
CA PHE A 212 6.36 8.73 -13.38
C PHE A 212 5.03 9.18 -12.81
N ARG A 213 5.02 10.02 -11.76
CA ARG A 213 3.77 10.58 -11.22
C ARG A 213 2.99 11.39 -12.24
N GLN A 214 3.66 12.13 -13.12
CA GLN A 214 3.00 12.87 -14.20
C GLN A 214 2.41 11.88 -15.23
N GLN A 215 3.20 10.92 -15.68
CA GLN A 215 2.77 9.90 -16.65
C GLN A 215 1.61 9.04 -16.12
N ILE A 216 1.59 8.71 -14.83
CA ILE A 216 0.49 7.98 -14.19
C ILE A 216 -0.82 8.76 -14.30
N ASN A 217 -0.81 10.09 -14.16
CA ASN A 217 -2.02 10.90 -14.28
C ASN A 217 -2.60 10.91 -15.69
N ASP A 218 -1.76 10.72 -16.71
CA ASP A 218 -2.15 10.73 -18.12
C ASP A 218 -2.77 9.40 -18.58
N ILE A 219 -2.69 8.35 -17.76
CA ILE A 219 -3.28 7.05 -18.09
C ILE A 219 -4.81 7.14 -18.15
N GLN A 220 -5.34 6.65 -19.27
CA GLN A 220 -6.76 6.66 -19.55
C GLN A 220 -7.48 5.58 -18.74
N VAL A 221 -8.70 5.90 -18.32
CA VAL A 221 -9.59 4.97 -17.62
C VAL A 221 -10.79 4.75 -18.54
N GLU A 222 -11.00 3.51 -18.98
CA GLU A 222 -12.10 3.18 -19.89
C GLU A 222 -13.46 3.32 -19.19
N ASP A 223 -14.49 3.61 -19.97
CA ASP A 223 -15.88 3.69 -19.48
C ASP A 223 -16.32 2.38 -18.80
N VAL A 224 -15.80 1.24 -19.26
CA VAL A 224 -16.06 -0.06 -18.63
C VAL A 224 -15.58 -0.08 -17.17
N VAL A 225 -14.38 0.44 -16.89
CA VAL A 225 -13.84 0.53 -15.52
C VAL A 225 -14.64 1.52 -14.68
N ILE A 226 -15.05 2.65 -15.26
CA ILE A 226 -15.91 3.63 -14.58
C ILE A 226 -17.25 3.00 -14.21
N ASN A 227 -17.86 2.25 -15.13
CA ASN A 227 -19.11 1.52 -14.90
C ASN A 227 -18.96 0.47 -13.78
N VAL A 228 -17.85 -0.28 -13.75
CA VAL A 228 -17.56 -1.21 -12.65
C VAL A 228 -17.50 -0.48 -11.31
N ILE A 229 -16.81 0.66 -11.23
CA ILE A 229 -16.71 1.47 -10.01
C ILE A 229 -18.09 1.97 -9.56
N LEU A 230 -18.91 2.48 -10.48
CA LEU A 230 -20.26 2.97 -10.19
C LEU A 230 -21.18 1.86 -9.69
N LEU A 231 -21.20 0.72 -10.38
CA LEU A 231 -21.99 -0.45 -10.00
C LEU A 231 -21.54 -1.03 -8.66
N LEU A 232 -20.22 -1.05 -8.40
CA LEU A 232 -19.69 -1.48 -7.11
C LEU A 232 -20.11 -0.53 -5.99
N LYS A 233 -20.07 0.79 -6.22
CA LYS A 233 -20.56 1.80 -5.27
C LYS A 233 -22.04 1.58 -4.95
N GLU A 234 -22.88 1.36 -5.97
CA GLU A 234 -24.31 1.08 -5.81
C GLU A 234 -24.55 -0.20 -5.02
N LYS A 235 -23.83 -1.30 -5.34
CA LYS A 235 -23.95 -2.56 -4.59
C LYS A 235 -23.54 -2.43 -3.13
N ILE A 236 -22.48 -1.67 -2.84
CA ILE A 236 -22.07 -1.40 -1.45
C ILE A 236 -23.18 -0.63 -0.72
N GLN A 237 -23.80 0.35 -1.37
CA GLN A 237 -24.93 1.09 -0.79
C GLN A 237 -26.14 0.17 -0.51
N LEU A 238 -26.49 -0.71 -1.45
CA LEU A 238 -27.55 -1.70 -1.27
C LEU A 238 -27.23 -2.69 -0.14
N HIS A 239 -26.00 -3.20 -0.09
CA HIS A 239 -25.52 -4.06 0.98
C HIS A 239 -25.67 -3.38 2.36
N ASN A 240 -25.23 -2.13 2.48
CA ASN A 240 -25.37 -1.35 3.70
C ASN A 240 -26.84 -1.12 4.06
N ALA A 241 -27.71 -0.82 3.09
CA ALA A 241 -29.14 -0.62 3.32
C ALA A 241 -29.82 -1.89 3.88
N ILE A 242 -29.48 -3.06 3.35
CA ILE A 242 -29.98 -4.36 3.86
C ILE A 242 -29.50 -4.60 5.29
N LEU A 243 -28.23 -4.32 5.58
CA LEU A 243 -27.68 -4.46 6.93
C LEU A 243 -28.35 -3.53 7.94
N HIS A 244 -28.66 -2.29 7.53
CA HIS A 244 -29.43 -1.36 8.36
C HIS A 244 -30.83 -1.88 8.68
N GLN A 245 -31.52 -2.51 7.73
CA GLN A 245 -32.84 -3.13 7.96
C GLN A 245 -32.75 -4.31 8.93
N ASN A 246 -31.64 -5.05 8.90
CA ASN A 246 -31.41 -6.22 9.75
C ASN A 246 -30.75 -5.88 11.11
N ASN A 247 -30.66 -4.60 11.48
CA ASN A 247 -29.96 -4.11 12.69
C ASN A 247 -28.51 -4.61 12.84
N ASN A 248 -27.84 -4.98 11.74
CA ASN A 248 -26.48 -5.48 11.77
C ASN A 248 -25.49 -4.38 11.36
N GLN A 249 -25.09 -3.55 12.32
CA GLN A 249 -24.17 -2.44 12.09
C GLN A 249 -22.69 -2.85 11.96
N LEU A 250 -22.36 -4.11 12.23
CA LEU A 250 -20.95 -4.55 12.32
C LEU A 250 -20.25 -4.67 10.95
N ASN A 251 -21.02 -4.78 9.86
CA ASN A 251 -20.49 -5.01 8.51
C ASN A 251 -20.78 -3.90 7.51
N ILE A 252 -21.18 -2.71 7.98
CA ILE A 252 -21.35 -1.55 7.10
C ILE A 252 -19.99 -1.15 6.52
N ILE A 253 -19.93 -0.99 5.20
CA ILE A 253 -18.73 -0.56 4.49
C ILE A 253 -18.87 0.91 4.16
N TYR A 254 -18.12 1.78 4.83
CA TYR A 254 -18.12 3.21 4.53
C TYR A 254 -16.98 3.54 3.56
N VAL A 255 -17.32 4.27 2.49
CA VAL A 255 -16.35 4.70 1.49
C VAL A 255 -16.56 6.17 1.18
N SER A 256 -15.55 6.99 1.50
CA SER A 256 -15.57 8.42 1.17
C SER A 256 -15.32 8.66 -0.33
N ASP A 257 -15.91 9.71 -0.90
CA ASP A 257 -15.69 10.06 -2.32
C ASP A 257 -14.21 10.35 -2.63
N ARG A 258 -13.45 10.89 -1.66
CA ARG A 258 -12.01 11.11 -1.79
C ARG A 258 -11.25 9.79 -1.98
N LYS A 259 -11.70 8.71 -1.35
CA LYS A 259 -11.08 7.39 -1.47
C LYS A 259 -11.18 6.84 -2.88
N TRP A 260 -12.33 7.00 -3.55
CA TRP A 260 -12.50 6.60 -4.95
C TRP A 260 -11.51 7.27 -5.89
N ARG A 261 -11.25 8.57 -5.72
CA ARG A 261 -10.23 9.27 -6.51
C ARG A 261 -8.83 8.68 -6.32
N LYS A 262 -8.47 8.33 -5.08
CA LYS A 262 -7.19 7.69 -4.77
C LYS A 262 -7.10 6.27 -5.32
N ILE A 263 -8.18 5.51 -5.26
CA ILE A 263 -8.29 4.17 -5.85
C ILE A 263 -8.02 4.24 -7.36
N VAL A 264 -8.66 5.17 -8.08
CA VAL A 264 -8.41 5.35 -9.52
C VAL A 264 -6.94 5.68 -9.80
N ASN A 265 -6.29 6.50 -8.97
CA ASN A 265 -4.85 6.75 -9.09
C ASN A 265 -4.00 5.49 -8.88
N LEU A 266 -4.39 4.63 -7.93
CA LEU A 266 -3.75 3.32 -7.72
C LEU A 266 -3.94 2.41 -8.95
N LEU A 267 -5.13 2.39 -9.56
CA LEU A 267 -5.41 1.62 -10.77
C LEU A 267 -4.57 2.10 -11.96
N ARG A 268 -4.46 3.44 -12.14
CA ARG A 268 -3.56 4.03 -13.14
C ARG A 268 -2.11 3.63 -12.88
N THR A 269 -1.67 3.64 -11.63
CA THR A 269 -0.32 3.21 -11.26
C THR A 269 -0.10 1.74 -11.62
N SER A 270 -1.09 0.87 -11.41
CA SER A 270 -1.03 -0.54 -11.82
C SER A 270 -0.87 -0.67 -13.33
N ALA A 271 -1.68 0.05 -14.12
CA ALA A 271 -1.55 0.07 -15.57
C ALA A 271 -0.15 0.56 -16.01
N PHE A 272 0.35 1.64 -15.40
CA PHE A 272 1.66 2.22 -15.69
C PHE A 272 2.80 1.22 -15.49
N LEU A 273 2.84 0.56 -14.32
CA LEU A 273 3.89 -0.39 -13.97
C LEU A 273 3.87 -1.64 -14.86
N ASN A 274 2.71 -1.97 -15.42
CA ASN A 274 2.55 -3.02 -16.42
C ASN A 274 2.78 -2.53 -17.86
N GLY A 275 3.18 -1.27 -18.05
CA GLY A 275 3.45 -0.66 -19.36
C GLY A 275 2.22 -0.42 -20.22
N ARG A 276 1.04 -0.34 -19.59
CA ARG A 276 -0.23 -0.04 -20.24
C ARG A 276 -0.56 1.45 -20.09
N ASN A 277 -1.11 2.04 -21.14
CA ASN A 277 -1.61 3.43 -21.14
C ASN A 277 -3.10 3.52 -20.78
N ILE A 278 -3.73 2.37 -20.50
CA ILE A 278 -5.16 2.23 -20.26
C ILE A 278 -5.37 1.28 -19.07
N VAL A 279 -6.23 1.67 -18.13
CA VAL A 279 -6.71 0.84 -17.01
C VAL A 279 -7.72 -0.17 -17.53
N ASN A 280 -7.55 -1.45 -17.18
CA ASN A 280 -8.44 -2.53 -17.62
C ASN A 280 -9.26 -3.11 -16.45
N LEU A 281 -10.11 -4.09 -16.74
CA LEU A 281 -10.92 -4.77 -15.74
C LEU A 281 -10.09 -5.51 -14.68
N MET A 282 -8.88 -5.98 -15.02
CA MET A 282 -8.04 -6.71 -14.07
C MET A 282 -7.53 -5.80 -12.94
N ASP A 283 -7.29 -4.52 -13.25
CA ASP A 283 -6.87 -3.55 -12.23
C ASP A 283 -7.96 -3.38 -11.15
N CYS A 284 -9.25 -3.56 -11.49
CA CYS A 284 -10.35 -3.44 -10.52
C CYS A 284 -10.25 -4.42 -9.34
N PHE A 285 -9.50 -5.52 -9.47
CA PHE A 285 -9.26 -6.47 -8.37
C PHE A 285 -8.36 -5.91 -7.26
N LEU A 286 -7.80 -4.72 -7.44
CA LEU A 286 -7.13 -3.96 -6.39
C LEU A 286 -8.11 -3.21 -5.47
N ILE A 287 -9.34 -2.97 -5.93
CA ILE A 287 -10.35 -2.18 -5.20
C ILE A 287 -10.71 -2.81 -3.84
N PRO A 288 -10.95 -4.14 -3.72
CA PRO A 288 -11.30 -4.76 -2.44
C PRO A 288 -10.28 -4.47 -1.34
N TYR A 289 -8.98 -4.54 -1.65
CA TYR A 289 -7.88 -4.21 -0.73
C TYR A 289 -7.90 -2.76 -0.23
N CYS A 290 -8.62 -1.87 -0.92
CA CYS A 290 -8.78 -0.49 -0.50
C CYS A 290 -10.05 -0.25 0.32
N LEU A 291 -11.07 -1.08 0.19
CA LEU A 291 -12.40 -0.80 0.73
C LEU A 291 -12.68 -1.47 2.09
N TRP A 292 -12.08 -2.64 2.35
CA TRP A 292 -12.39 -3.42 3.56
C TRP A 292 -11.96 -2.71 4.85
N GLU A 293 -12.81 -2.73 5.88
CA GLU A 293 -12.51 -2.28 7.24
C GLU A 293 -12.26 -3.44 8.21
N THR A 294 -12.95 -4.56 8.01
CA THR A 294 -12.71 -5.83 8.72
C THR A 294 -12.31 -6.93 7.73
N THR A 295 -11.58 -7.93 8.20
CA THR A 295 -11.11 -9.04 7.34
C THR A 295 -12.27 -9.82 6.71
N GLU A 296 -13.40 -9.93 7.41
CA GLU A 296 -14.64 -10.57 6.91
C GLU A 296 -15.24 -9.85 5.68
N GLN A 297 -15.10 -8.52 5.60
CA GLN A 297 -15.60 -7.74 4.47
C GLN A 297 -14.81 -7.98 3.19
N LEU A 298 -13.57 -8.49 3.29
CA LEU A 298 -12.71 -8.67 2.12
C LEU A 298 -13.32 -9.69 1.14
N ASP A 299 -13.79 -10.84 1.64
CA ASP A 299 -14.44 -11.87 0.83
C ASP A 299 -15.75 -11.38 0.22
N ILE A 300 -16.52 -10.58 0.98
CA ILE A 300 -17.76 -9.96 0.49
C ILE A 300 -17.44 -9.00 -0.66
N LEU A 301 -16.43 -8.15 -0.52
CA LEU A 301 -16.02 -7.19 -1.54
C LEU A 301 -15.53 -7.89 -2.82
N PHE A 302 -14.76 -8.97 -2.70
CA PHE A 302 -14.36 -9.78 -3.85
C PHE A 302 -15.56 -10.42 -4.54
N SER A 303 -16.51 -10.96 -3.79
CA SER A 303 -17.75 -11.53 -4.33
C SER A 303 -18.60 -10.49 -5.07
N LEU A 304 -18.77 -9.30 -4.46
CA LEU A 304 -19.49 -8.19 -5.08
C LEU A 304 -18.81 -7.74 -6.37
N LEU A 305 -17.49 -7.57 -6.35
CA LEU A 305 -16.70 -7.20 -7.52
C LEU A 305 -16.84 -8.24 -8.63
N LYS A 306 -16.70 -9.54 -8.31
CA LYS A 306 -16.86 -10.64 -9.28
C LYS A 306 -18.20 -10.54 -9.99
N ASP A 307 -19.31 -10.40 -9.24
CA ASP A 307 -20.65 -10.25 -9.84
C ASP A 307 -20.79 -8.93 -10.65
N VAL A 308 -20.06 -7.86 -10.31
CA VAL A 308 -20.04 -6.64 -11.15
C VAL A 308 -19.27 -6.86 -12.45
N VAL A 309 -18.08 -7.46 -12.37
CA VAL A 309 -17.21 -7.73 -13.53
C VAL A 309 -17.91 -8.69 -14.48
N GLU A 310 -18.56 -9.73 -13.96
CA GLU A 310 -19.40 -10.63 -14.76
C GLU A 310 -20.50 -9.85 -15.47
N LYS A 311 -21.34 -9.09 -14.76
CA LYS A 311 -22.45 -8.32 -15.35
C LYS A 311 -22.01 -7.26 -16.37
N SER A 312 -20.88 -6.60 -16.12
CA SER A 312 -20.30 -5.63 -17.06
C SER A 312 -19.61 -6.28 -18.25
N SER A 313 -19.18 -7.54 -18.13
CA SER A 313 -18.70 -8.35 -19.26
C SER A 313 -19.86 -8.94 -20.08
N TYR A 314 -20.99 -9.29 -19.43
CA TYR A 314 -22.20 -9.77 -20.10
C TYR A 314 -22.82 -8.74 -21.06
N SER A 315 -22.67 -7.44 -20.82
CA SER A 315 -23.12 -6.40 -21.76
C SER A 315 -22.25 -6.27 -23.02
N GLN A 316 -21.10 -6.96 -23.10
CA GLN A 316 -20.16 -6.88 -24.22
C GLN A 316 -19.77 -8.22 -24.87
N LEU A 317 -20.55 -9.29 -24.70
CA LEU A 317 -20.44 -10.63 -25.32
C LEU A 317 -19.84 -11.73 -24.43
N LEU A 318 -20.59 -12.83 -24.37
CA LEU A 318 -20.23 -14.20 -23.98
C LEU A 318 -18.73 -14.48 -23.85
N ASN A 319 -18.25 -14.58 -22.61
CA ASN A 319 -17.20 -15.55 -22.29
C ASN A 319 -17.12 -15.81 -20.77
N ILE A 320 -18.03 -16.66 -20.28
CA ILE A 320 -18.08 -17.10 -18.88
C ILE A 320 -16.83 -17.92 -18.53
N GLY A 321 -16.26 -18.64 -19.50
CA GLY A 321 -15.00 -19.37 -19.35
C GLY A 321 -13.80 -18.45 -19.14
N ALA A 322 -13.73 -17.32 -19.86
CA ALA A 322 -12.60 -16.40 -19.76
C ALA A 322 -12.59 -15.60 -18.45
N LEU A 323 -13.70 -15.53 -17.71
CA LEU A 323 -13.83 -14.77 -16.48
C LEU A 323 -13.50 -15.63 -15.25
N GLU A 324 -13.88 -16.91 -15.27
CA GLU A 324 -13.36 -17.91 -14.33
C GLU A 324 -11.87 -18.17 -14.57
N GLU A 325 -11.45 -18.27 -15.84
CA GLU A 325 -10.05 -18.33 -16.22
C GLU A 325 -9.33 -17.00 -15.94
N ALA A 326 -9.98 -15.83 -15.98
CA ALA A 326 -9.38 -14.54 -15.58
C ALA A 326 -9.29 -14.34 -14.08
N ILE A 327 -10.23 -14.86 -13.28
CA ILE A 327 -10.17 -14.82 -11.81
C ILE A 327 -9.16 -15.85 -11.32
N GLN A 328 -9.12 -17.01 -11.95
CA GLN A 328 -8.07 -17.98 -11.73
C GLN A 328 -6.74 -17.45 -12.22
N ASN A 329 -6.66 -16.78 -13.38
CA ASN A 329 -5.52 -16.00 -13.87
C ASN A 329 -5.34 -14.68 -13.14
N LEU A 330 -6.14 -14.23 -12.19
CA LEU A 330 -5.85 -13.04 -11.37
C LEU A 330 -5.42 -13.45 -9.98
N LYS A 331 -5.95 -14.56 -9.46
CA LYS A 331 -5.31 -15.28 -8.37
C LYS A 331 -3.97 -15.80 -8.84
N ASP A 332 -3.93 -16.35 -10.05
CA ASP A 332 -2.75 -16.83 -10.71
C ASP A 332 -1.95 -15.69 -11.33
N ASP A 333 -2.44 -14.51 -11.77
CA ASP A 333 -1.66 -13.30 -12.16
C ASP A 333 -1.19 -12.51 -10.97
N VAL A 334 -1.95 -12.47 -9.89
CA VAL A 334 -1.37 -12.14 -8.59
C VAL A 334 -0.34 -13.19 -8.23
N LYS A 335 -0.42 -14.44 -8.70
CA LYS A 335 0.63 -15.48 -8.59
C LYS A 335 1.62 -15.51 -9.78
N LEU A 336 1.43 -14.76 -10.87
CA LEU A 336 2.14 -14.79 -12.18
C LEU A 336 2.94 -13.49 -12.29
N ILE A 337 2.45 -12.38 -11.77
CA ILE A 337 3.27 -11.29 -11.21
C ILE A 337 4.20 -11.86 -10.11
N LEU A 338 3.90 -13.04 -9.55
CA LEU A 338 4.77 -13.83 -8.66
C LEU A 338 5.49 -15.03 -9.32
N GLU A 339 5.07 -15.57 -10.48
CA GLU A 339 5.64 -16.76 -11.15
C GLU A 339 6.20 -16.49 -12.58
N PHE A 340 5.85 -15.38 -13.26
CA PHE A 340 6.48 -14.94 -14.53
C PHE A 340 7.80 -14.19 -14.32
N GLY A 341 8.34 -14.22 -13.11
CA GLY A 341 9.78 -14.21 -12.88
C GLY A 341 10.47 -15.56 -13.19
N ILE A 342 9.74 -16.60 -13.61
CA ILE A 342 10.31 -17.95 -13.83
C ILE A 342 10.13 -18.48 -15.28
N ALA A 343 9.28 -17.91 -16.14
CA ALA A 343 9.04 -18.44 -17.49
C ALA A 343 9.67 -17.62 -18.65
N THR A 344 10.96 -17.30 -18.58
CA THR A 344 11.81 -17.04 -19.78
C THR A 344 13.13 -17.82 -19.76
N MET A 345 13.17 -18.99 -19.12
CA MET A 345 14.23 -19.99 -19.29
C MET A 345 13.66 -21.34 -19.74
N SER A 346 13.27 -21.44 -21.01
CA SER A 346 13.38 -22.69 -21.79
C SER A 346 13.06 -22.44 -23.25
N ILE A 347 14.05 -21.99 -24.04
CA ILE A 347 14.39 -22.60 -25.34
C ILE A 347 15.91 -22.46 -25.55
N LYS A 348 16.56 -23.58 -25.89
CA LYS A 348 18.00 -23.85 -26.16
C LYS A 348 18.82 -24.39 -24.97
N HIS A 349 18.73 -25.69 -24.71
CA HIS A 349 19.48 -26.71 -25.46
C HIS A 349 18.81 -28.07 -25.38
#